data_AF-A0A4Y1ZET2-F1
#
_entry.id   AF-A0A4Y1ZET2-F1
#
_cell.length_a   1.000
_cell.length_b   1.000
_cell.length_c   1.000
_cell.angle_alpha   90.00
_cell.angle_beta   90.00
_cell.angle_gamma   90.00
#
_symmetry.space_group_name_H-M   'P 1'
#
loop_
_entity.id
_entity.type
_entity.pdbx_description
1 polymer ?
#
loop_
_entity_poly.entity_id
_entity_poly.type
_entity_poly.pdbx_seq_one_letter_code
_entity_poly.pdbx_strand_id
1 'polypeptide(L)'
;MNVLQNLYEHHKIVTYPRTDSRYLTPDIASTMPERLKAVSSMYGGETRSILHKQKGKVLAKFVYNESKVSDHHALIPTEQPVFMSDLSDDERRLFDLVVRRFLALFYPQYQYRSIHAELDINGESFVLNVSEQTDPGFKQLSAPSDAPHPQAKLRLTQAQQLQVRRIRVEDKMTEPPARFQKPIS
;
A
#
# COMPACT_ATOMS: atom_id res chain seq x y z
N MET A 1 -12.80 3.53 -17.03
CA MET A 1 -12.20 4.81 -17.48
C MET A 1 -13.00 6.11 -17.24
N ASN A 2 -14.34 6.16 -17.22
CA ASN A 2 -15.06 7.46 -17.16
C ASN A 2 -14.97 8.20 -15.80
N VAL A 3 -14.99 7.45 -14.69
CA VAL A 3 -14.96 7.98 -13.31
C VAL A 3 -13.70 8.81 -13.04
N LEU A 4 -12.52 8.25 -13.36
CA LEU A 4 -11.25 8.92 -13.11
C LEU A 4 -11.07 10.17 -13.99
N GLN A 5 -11.60 10.13 -15.22
CA GLN A 5 -11.58 11.29 -16.10
C GLN A 5 -12.44 12.43 -15.51
N ASN A 6 -13.60 12.12 -14.91
CA ASN A 6 -14.44 13.14 -14.27
C ASN A 6 -13.76 13.79 -13.05
N LEU A 7 -13.05 12.99 -12.24
CA LEU A 7 -12.23 13.50 -11.13
C LEU A 7 -11.15 14.50 -11.61
N TYR A 8 -10.62 14.32 -12.82
CA TYR A 8 -9.62 15.19 -13.42
C TYR A 8 -10.23 16.41 -14.13
N GLU A 9 -11.17 16.24 -15.06
CA GLU A 9 -11.66 17.33 -15.92
C GLU A 9 -12.70 18.20 -15.23
N HIS A 10 -13.63 17.58 -14.49
CA HIS A 10 -14.75 18.27 -13.88
C HIS A 10 -14.38 18.77 -12.48
N HIS A 11 -13.96 17.86 -11.60
CA HIS A 11 -13.63 18.20 -10.21
C HIS A 11 -12.22 18.80 -10.05
N LYS A 12 -11.28 18.44 -10.93
CA LYS A 12 -9.87 18.89 -10.89
C LYS A 12 -9.15 18.55 -9.59
N ILE A 13 -9.56 17.46 -8.94
CA ILE A 13 -9.04 17.03 -7.63
C ILE A 13 -7.94 15.95 -7.72
N VAL A 14 -7.68 15.43 -8.91
CA VAL A 14 -6.55 14.53 -9.21
C VAL A 14 -5.76 15.05 -10.42
N THR A 15 -4.50 14.67 -10.53
CA THR A 15 -3.67 14.97 -11.70
C THR A 15 -4.02 14.07 -12.89
N TYR A 16 -3.40 14.32 -14.04
CA TYR A 16 -3.76 13.67 -15.30
C TYR A 16 -3.77 12.13 -15.18
N PRO A 17 -4.89 11.46 -15.53
CA PRO A 17 -5.10 10.05 -15.17
C PRO A 17 -4.59 9.04 -16.20
N ARG A 18 -4.23 9.47 -17.41
CA ARG A 18 -3.67 8.59 -18.44
C ARG A 18 -2.15 8.61 -18.35
N THR A 19 -1.65 7.97 -17.31
CA THR A 19 -0.23 7.89 -17.00
C THR A 19 0.13 6.47 -16.57
N ASP A 20 1.20 5.93 -17.13
CA ASP A 20 1.80 4.67 -16.68
C ASP A 20 2.94 4.91 -15.67
N SER A 21 3.31 6.18 -15.43
CA SER A 21 4.37 6.50 -14.49
C SER A 21 3.93 6.27 -13.05
N ARG A 22 4.86 5.76 -12.25
CA ARG A 22 4.74 5.64 -10.79
C ARG A 22 5.66 6.62 -10.06
N TYR A 23 6.29 7.53 -10.80
CA TYR A 23 7.27 8.48 -10.30
C TYR A 23 6.77 9.90 -10.42
N LEU A 24 7.35 10.77 -9.60
CA LEU A 24 7.10 12.20 -9.56
C LEU A 24 8.38 12.92 -9.95
N THR A 25 8.22 14.11 -10.51
CA THR A 25 9.33 15.03 -10.73
C THR A 25 9.70 15.73 -9.41
N PRO A 26 10.97 16.12 -9.20
CA PRO A 26 11.40 16.72 -7.93
C PRO A 26 10.74 18.06 -7.57
N ASP A 27 10.30 18.84 -8.56
CA ASP A 27 9.63 20.14 -8.39
C ASP A 27 8.28 20.02 -7.64
N ILE A 28 7.56 18.92 -7.86
CA ILE A 28 6.29 18.62 -7.18
C ILE A 28 6.47 18.52 -5.66
N ALA A 29 7.68 18.17 -5.17
CA ALA A 29 7.93 18.00 -3.74
C ALA A 29 7.56 19.23 -2.89
N SER A 30 7.70 20.44 -3.46
CA SER A 30 7.34 21.70 -2.81
C SER A 30 5.83 21.87 -2.58
N THR A 31 5.01 21.24 -3.41
CA THR A 31 3.52 21.33 -3.38
C THR A 31 2.88 20.30 -2.44
N MET A 32 3.64 19.29 -1.98
CA MET A 32 3.14 18.19 -1.14
C MET A 32 2.38 18.66 0.11
N PRO A 33 2.83 19.69 0.86
CA PRO A 33 2.08 20.17 2.01
C PRO A 33 0.72 20.76 1.64
N GLU A 34 0.58 21.40 0.47
CA GLU A 34 -0.68 21.99 0.02
C GLU A 34 -1.67 20.91 -0.43
N ARG A 35 -1.19 19.92 -1.19
CA ARG A 35 -1.98 18.73 -1.56
C ARG A 35 -2.47 17.96 -0.33
N LEU A 36 -1.62 17.83 0.71
CA LEU A 36 -2.04 17.25 2.00
C LEU A 36 -3.13 18.07 2.70
N LYS A 37 -3.02 19.40 2.68
CA LYS A 37 -4.06 20.28 3.26
C LYS A 37 -5.38 20.13 2.51
N ALA A 38 -5.35 20.04 1.18
CA ALA A 38 -6.52 19.89 0.34
C ALA A 38 -7.37 18.66 0.68
N VAL A 39 -6.72 17.55 1.07
CA VAL A 39 -7.39 16.31 1.50
C VAL A 39 -7.62 16.24 3.01
N SER A 40 -7.06 17.15 3.81
CA SER A 40 -7.07 17.05 5.27
C SER A 40 -8.44 17.18 5.93
N SER A 41 -9.40 17.84 5.28
CA SER A 41 -10.78 17.95 5.77
C SER A 41 -11.46 16.58 5.90
N MET A 42 -11.15 15.67 4.98
CA MET A 42 -11.73 14.33 4.90
C MET A 42 -10.86 13.27 5.57
N TYR A 43 -9.54 13.38 5.43
CA TYR A 43 -8.56 12.41 5.95
C TYR A 43 -7.83 12.98 7.16
N GLY A 44 -8.57 13.68 8.02
CA GLY A 44 -8.00 14.42 9.15
C GLY A 44 -7.26 13.55 10.15
N GLY A 45 -7.72 12.30 10.36
CA GLY A 45 -7.05 11.34 11.25
C GLY A 45 -5.64 11.00 10.76
N GLU A 46 -5.49 10.77 9.47
CA GLU A 46 -4.26 10.35 8.82
C GLU A 46 -3.33 11.54 8.54
N THR A 47 -3.88 12.70 8.15
CA THR A 47 -3.10 13.88 7.74
C THR A 47 -2.59 14.71 8.91
N ARG A 48 -3.27 14.72 10.06
CA ARG A 48 -2.91 15.56 11.21
C ARG A 48 -1.48 15.34 11.66
N SER A 49 -1.06 14.08 11.84
CA SER A 49 0.30 13.77 12.28
C SER A 49 1.35 14.21 11.24
N ILE A 50 1.05 14.05 9.96
CA ILE A 50 1.92 14.43 8.84
C ILE A 50 2.11 15.95 8.79
N LEU A 51 1.02 16.71 8.89
CA LEU A 51 1.05 18.17 8.81
C LEU A 51 1.74 18.80 10.03
N HIS A 52 1.42 18.34 11.25
CA HIS A 52 1.95 18.97 12.46
C HIS A 52 3.35 18.49 12.84
N LYS A 53 3.67 17.21 12.71
CA LYS A 53 4.97 16.66 13.13
C LYS A 53 5.98 16.61 11.99
N GLN A 54 5.54 16.25 10.79
CA GLN A 54 6.43 16.07 9.63
C GLN A 54 6.46 17.28 8.69
N LYS A 55 5.63 18.31 8.94
CA LYS A 55 5.48 19.51 8.10
C LYS A 55 5.19 19.18 6.62
N GLY A 56 4.48 18.07 6.36
CA GLY A 56 4.19 17.62 4.99
C GLY A 56 5.40 17.07 4.23
N LYS A 57 6.45 16.64 4.93
CA LYS A 57 7.64 16.04 4.30
C LYS A 57 7.36 14.60 3.87
N VAL A 58 7.58 14.31 2.59
CA VAL A 58 7.54 12.93 2.05
C VAL A 58 8.70 12.10 2.59
N LEU A 59 8.39 10.91 3.11
CA LEU A 59 9.37 9.94 3.60
C LEU A 59 9.86 9.02 2.48
N ALA A 60 8.98 8.66 1.55
CA ALA A 60 9.25 7.81 0.40
C ALA A 60 10.02 8.54 -0.73
N LYS A 61 11.21 9.07 -0.45
CA LYS A 61 11.97 9.92 -1.41
C LYS A 61 12.26 9.27 -2.77
N PHE A 62 12.26 7.94 -2.86
CA PHE A 62 12.50 7.20 -4.10
C PHE A 62 11.44 7.45 -5.18
N VAL A 63 10.28 8.02 -4.82
CA VAL A 63 9.25 8.39 -5.80
C VAL A 63 9.67 9.58 -6.66
N TYR A 64 10.59 10.42 -6.20
CA TYR A 64 11.12 11.53 -6.98
C TYR A 64 12.22 11.01 -7.90
N ASN A 65 11.88 10.76 -9.16
CA ASN A 65 12.82 10.26 -10.16
C ASN A 65 12.39 10.70 -11.55
N GLU A 66 12.94 11.83 -12.00
CA GLU A 66 12.62 12.45 -13.29
C GLU A 66 12.91 11.53 -14.49
N SER A 67 13.98 10.74 -14.45
CA SER A 67 14.32 9.83 -15.55
C SER A 67 13.36 8.64 -15.69
N LYS A 68 12.45 8.45 -14.73
CA LYS A 68 11.39 7.43 -14.76
C LYS A 68 9.99 8.03 -14.89
N VAL A 69 9.90 9.34 -15.12
CA VAL A 69 8.67 10.01 -15.51
C VAL A 69 8.51 9.85 -17.03
N SER A 70 7.37 9.33 -17.46
CA SER A 70 6.97 9.29 -18.88
C SER A 70 6.38 10.66 -19.27
N ASP A 71 5.50 10.72 -20.28
CA ASP A 71 4.84 11.98 -20.69
C ASP A 71 4.09 12.68 -19.54
N HIS A 72 3.67 11.92 -18.54
CA HIS A 72 3.04 12.40 -17.31
C HIS A 72 3.64 11.73 -16.08
N HIS A 73 3.62 12.44 -14.95
CA HIS A 73 3.99 11.90 -13.65
C HIS A 73 2.88 11.00 -13.07
N ALA A 74 3.11 10.40 -11.90
CA ALA A 74 2.14 9.56 -11.21
C ALA A 74 0.86 10.31 -10.83
N LEU A 75 -0.29 9.63 -10.92
CA LEU A 75 -1.59 10.13 -10.46
C LEU A 75 -1.57 10.44 -8.96
N ILE A 76 -1.79 11.70 -8.59
CA ILE A 76 -1.89 12.17 -7.20
C ILE A 76 -3.03 13.19 -7.04
N PRO A 77 -3.51 13.46 -5.80
CA PRO A 77 -4.43 14.56 -5.56
C PRO A 77 -3.81 15.91 -5.91
N THR A 78 -4.63 16.87 -6.32
CA THR A 78 -4.23 18.28 -6.53
C THR A 78 -4.32 19.07 -5.23
N GLU A 79 -3.98 20.35 -5.30
CA GLU A 79 -4.11 21.35 -4.24
C GLU A 79 -5.56 21.83 -4.06
N GLN A 80 -6.50 21.39 -4.91
CA GLN A 80 -7.89 21.82 -4.87
C GLN A 80 -8.65 21.17 -3.71
N PRO A 81 -9.44 21.93 -2.94
CA PRO A 81 -10.24 21.38 -1.85
C PRO A 81 -11.29 20.40 -2.38
N VAL A 82 -11.56 19.35 -1.60
CA VAL A 82 -12.49 18.28 -1.99
C VAL A 82 -13.76 18.37 -1.16
N PHE A 83 -14.91 18.37 -1.83
CA PHE A 83 -16.22 18.32 -1.21
C PHE A 83 -16.90 17.01 -1.58
N MET A 84 -17.08 16.10 -0.60
CA MET A 84 -17.66 14.78 -0.88
C MET A 84 -19.09 14.85 -1.40
N SER A 85 -19.85 15.88 -1.02
CA SER A 85 -21.21 16.14 -1.53
C SER A 85 -21.28 16.14 -3.05
N ASP A 86 -20.19 16.50 -3.71
CA ASP A 86 -20.14 16.73 -5.15
C ASP A 86 -19.74 15.46 -5.91
N LEU A 87 -19.29 14.41 -5.18
CA LEU A 87 -18.82 13.15 -5.75
C LEU A 87 -19.87 12.05 -5.60
N SER A 88 -20.07 11.28 -6.67
CA SER A 88 -20.79 10.01 -6.65
C SER A 88 -20.05 8.93 -5.84
N ASP A 89 -20.73 7.82 -5.52
CA ASP A 89 -20.12 6.75 -4.70
C ASP A 89 -18.89 6.11 -5.36
N ASP A 90 -18.91 5.92 -6.68
CA ASP A 90 -17.77 5.35 -7.41
C ASP A 90 -16.60 6.34 -7.47
N GLU A 91 -16.88 7.64 -7.62
CA GLU A 91 -15.87 8.69 -7.55
C GLU A 91 -15.23 8.78 -6.18
N ARG A 92 -16.03 8.70 -5.12
CA ARG A 92 -15.54 8.69 -3.73
C ARG A 92 -14.62 7.51 -3.48
N ARG A 93 -15.01 6.30 -3.90
CA ARG A 93 -14.18 5.09 -3.76
C ARG A 93 -12.88 5.20 -4.53
N LEU A 94 -12.94 5.67 -5.77
CA LEU A 94 -11.74 5.81 -6.59
C LEU A 94 -10.80 6.91 -6.06
N PHE A 95 -11.36 8.02 -5.63
CA PHE A 95 -10.60 9.10 -5.02
C PHE A 95 -9.95 8.66 -3.70
N ASP A 96 -10.65 7.89 -2.87
CA ASP A 96 -10.10 7.31 -1.63
C ASP A 96 -8.88 6.41 -1.92
N LEU A 97 -8.92 5.58 -2.96
CA LEU A 97 -7.76 4.79 -3.37
C LEU A 97 -6.55 5.66 -3.76
N VAL A 98 -6.79 6.72 -4.55
CA VAL A 98 -5.73 7.67 -4.94
C VAL A 98 -5.15 8.38 -3.71
N VAL A 99 -6.00 8.86 -2.81
CA VAL A 99 -5.57 9.57 -1.59
C VAL A 99 -4.83 8.63 -0.64
N ARG A 100 -5.30 7.41 -0.38
CA ARG A 100 -4.59 6.45 0.47
C ARG A 100 -3.20 6.12 -0.07
N ARG A 101 -3.08 5.95 -1.40
CA ARG A 101 -1.79 5.72 -2.06
C ARG A 101 -0.87 6.94 -1.94
N PHE A 102 -1.40 8.15 -2.07
CA PHE A 102 -0.68 9.40 -1.85
C PHE A 102 -0.22 9.55 -0.39
N LEU A 103 -1.11 9.29 0.58
CA LEU A 103 -0.79 9.37 2.00
C LEU A 103 0.33 8.41 2.38
N ALA A 104 0.39 7.21 1.79
CA ALA A 104 1.44 6.23 2.03
C ALA A 104 2.86 6.77 1.81
N LEU A 105 3.04 7.82 1.00
CA LEU A 105 4.32 8.49 0.76
C LEU A 105 4.89 9.18 2.03
N PHE A 106 4.02 9.50 2.98
CA PHE A 106 4.33 10.21 4.23
C PHE A 106 4.41 9.29 5.46
N TYR A 107 4.23 7.98 5.26
CA TYR A 107 4.34 6.98 6.32
C TYR A 107 5.65 6.21 6.23
N PRO A 108 6.16 5.69 7.36
CA PRO A 108 7.36 4.86 7.36
C PRO A 108 7.11 3.55 6.60
N GLN A 109 8.21 2.88 6.27
CA GLN A 109 8.14 1.58 5.61
C GLN A 109 7.48 0.54 6.53
N TYR A 110 6.69 -0.35 5.93
CA TYR A 110 6.23 -1.56 6.58
C TYR A 110 7.43 -2.42 6.99
N GLN A 111 7.50 -2.83 8.25
CA GLN A 111 8.54 -3.69 8.76
C GLN A 111 7.96 -5.02 9.20
N TYR A 112 8.69 -6.09 8.90
CA TYR A 112 8.35 -7.44 9.31
C TYR A 112 9.61 -8.22 9.64
N ARG A 113 9.43 -9.22 10.48
CA ARG A 113 10.43 -10.24 10.81
C ARG A 113 10.12 -11.49 10.02
N SER A 114 11.07 -11.91 9.16
CA SER A 114 11.02 -13.21 8.49
C SER A 114 11.75 -14.25 9.34
N ILE A 115 11.11 -15.38 9.60
CA ILE A 115 11.69 -16.54 10.26
C ILE A 115 11.75 -17.65 9.22
N HIS A 116 12.95 -18.13 8.94
CA HIS A 116 13.22 -19.33 8.16
C HIS A 116 13.83 -20.36 9.10
N ALA A 117 13.16 -21.49 9.28
CA ALA A 117 13.65 -22.58 10.13
C ALA A 117 13.62 -23.90 9.35
N GLU A 118 14.74 -24.61 9.39
CA GLU A 118 14.84 -26.00 8.96
C GLU A 118 14.62 -26.88 10.18
N LEU A 119 13.72 -27.85 10.06
CA LEU A 119 13.30 -28.75 11.12
C LEU A 119 13.65 -30.17 10.68
N ASP A 120 14.46 -30.85 11.48
CA ASP A 120 14.66 -32.28 11.34
C ASP A 120 13.56 -33.03 12.09
N ILE A 121 12.86 -33.92 11.40
CA ILE A 121 11.88 -34.82 12.01
C ILE A 121 12.25 -36.24 11.58
N ASN A 122 12.94 -36.96 12.48
CA ASN A 122 13.43 -38.32 12.23
C ASN A 122 14.32 -38.45 10.98
N GLY A 123 15.19 -37.47 10.72
CA GLY A 123 16.09 -37.46 9.56
C GLY A 123 15.50 -36.86 8.28
N GLU A 124 14.22 -36.48 8.29
CA GLU A 124 13.57 -35.77 7.18
C GLU A 124 13.57 -34.26 7.43
N SER A 125 13.88 -33.48 6.39
CA SER A 125 13.96 -32.02 6.47
C SER A 125 12.64 -31.34 6.11
N PHE A 126 12.17 -30.46 6.99
CA PHE A 126 11.00 -29.62 6.80
C PHE A 126 11.39 -28.15 6.89
N VAL A 127 10.74 -27.30 6.09
CA VAL A 127 10.99 -25.85 6.11
C VAL A 127 9.77 -25.12 6.65
N LEU A 128 10.02 -24.26 7.63
CA LEU A 128 9.05 -23.34 8.18
C LEU A 128 9.42 -21.90 7.80
N ASN A 129 8.53 -21.25 7.06
CA ASN A 129 8.61 -19.83 6.72
C ASN A 129 7.49 -19.07 7.41
N VAL A 130 7.83 -18.13 8.28
CA VAL A 130 6.87 -17.28 8.99
C VAL A 130 7.25 -15.81 8.79
N SER A 131 6.27 -14.95 8.57
CA SER A 131 6.48 -13.50 8.40
C SER A 131 5.62 -12.74 9.40
N GLU A 132 6.24 -12.16 10.40
CA GLU A 132 5.56 -11.43 11.46
C GLU A 132 5.67 -9.92 11.26
N GLN A 133 4.53 -9.23 11.19
CA GLN A 133 4.53 -7.76 11.17
C GLN A 133 5.12 -7.20 12.48
N THR A 134 6.13 -6.34 12.36
CA THR A 134 6.74 -5.63 13.50
C THR A 134 6.30 -4.17 13.55
N ASP A 135 6.12 -3.53 12.39
CA ASP A 135 5.59 -2.18 12.25
C ASP A 135 4.70 -2.13 10.98
N PRO A 136 3.41 -1.77 11.08
CA PRO A 136 2.54 -1.65 9.91
C PRO A 136 3.00 -0.57 8.92
N GLY A 137 3.71 0.48 9.37
CA GLY A 137 4.11 1.60 8.53
C GLY A 137 2.96 2.13 7.66
N PHE A 138 3.23 2.34 6.37
CA PHE A 138 2.21 2.77 5.41
C PHE A 138 1.02 1.81 5.22
N LYS A 139 1.16 0.51 5.58
CA LYS A 139 0.06 -0.47 5.41
C LYS A 139 -1.13 -0.22 6.34
N GLN A 140 -0.97 0.60 7.38
CA GLN A 140 -2.11 0.99 8.22
C GLN A 140 -3.16 1.84 7.48
N LEU A 141 -2.83 2.36 6.31
CA LEU A 141 -3.76 3.08 5.44
C LEU A 141 -4.62 2.17 4.57
N SER A 142 -4.25 0.89 4.42
CA SER A 142 -4.98 -0.08 3.61
C SER A 142 -6.35 -0.40 4.21
N ALA A 143 -7.26 -0.90 3.38
CA ALA A 143 -8.58 -1.33 3.84
C ALA A 143 -8.45 -2.44 4.90
N PRO A 144 -9.41 -2.55 5.84
CA PRO A 144 -9.38 -3.59 6.88
C PRO A 144 -9.31 -5.02 6.34
N SER A 145 -9.81 -5.26 5.13
CA SER A 145 -9.73 -6.56 4.43
C SER A 145 -8.30 -6.97 4.06
N ASP A 146 -7.41 -6.00 3.91
CA ASP A 146 -6.02 -6.21 3.49
C ASP A 146 -5.06 -6.23 4.69
N ALA A 147 -5.58 -6.01 5.90
CA ALA A 147 -4.80 -6.11 7.11
C ALA A 147 -4.34 -7.56 7.27
N PRO A 148 -3.03 -7.82 7.42
CA PRO A 148 -2.55 -9.17 7.65
C PRO A 148 -3.19 -9.72 8.93
N HIS A 149 -3.70 -10.95 8.85
CA HIS A 149 -4.22 -11.63 10.04
C HIS A 149 -3.14 -11.63 11.14
N PRO A 150 -3.49 -11.33 12.39
CA PRO A 150 -2.53 -11.34 13.49
C PRO A 150 -1.90 -12.73 13.58
N GLN A 151 -0.63 -12.85 13.19
CA GLN A 151 0.14 -14.06 13.39
C GLN A 151 0.66 -14.09 14.82
N ALA A 152 0.48 -15.22 15.50
CA ALA A 152 1.08 -15.41 16.82
C ALA A 152 2.60 -15.25 16.71
N LYS A 153 3.20 -14.50 17.65
CA LYS A 153 4.65 -14.32 17.69
C LYS A 153 5.32 -15.67 17.92
N LEU A 154 6.02 -16.16 16.91
CA LEU A 154 6.80 -17.37 16.98
C LEU A 154 8.18 -17.05 17.54
N ARG A 155 8.59 -17.87 18.50
CA ARG A 155 9.92 -17.85 19.10
C ARG A 155 10.52 -19.24 18.95
N LEU A 156 11.52 -19.35 18.10
CA LEU A 156 12.33 -20.54 17.93
C LEU A 156 13.78 -20.21 18.25
N THR A 157 14.48 -21.17 18.86
CA THR A 157 15.94 -21.11 19.04
C THR A 157 16.60 -22.28 18.33
N GLN A 158 17.85 -22.11 17.92
CA GLN A 158 18.62 -23.20 17.33
C GLN A 158 18.72 -24.39 18.30
N ALA A 159 18.64 -25.61 17.77
CA ALA A 159 18.63 -26.86 18.53
C ALA A 159 17.47 -27.03 19.52
N GLN A 160 16.42 -26.20 19.43
CA GLN A 160 15.20 -26.39 20.21
C GLN A 160 14.51 -27.70 19.82
N GLN A 161 14.22 -28.53 20.82
CA GLN A 161 13.40 -29.73 20.65
C GLN A 161 11.92 -29.34 20.68
N LEU A 162 11.17 -29.75 19.67
CA LEU A 162 9.73 -29.50 19.54
C LEU A 162 8.97 -30.82 19.51
N GLN A 163 7.81 -30.86 20.15
CA GLN A 163 6.95 -32.04 20.12
C GLN A 163 6.09 -32.04 18.84
N VAL A 164 6.26 -33.07 18.02
CA VAL A 164 5.37 -33.30 16.87
C VAL A 164 4.00 -33.77 17.39
N ARG A 165 2.96 -32.96 17.18
CA ARG A 165 1.59 -33.29 17.61
C ARG A 165 0.81 -34.08 16.57
N ARG A 166 1.08 -33.84 15.29
CA ARG A 166 0.37 -34.47 14.18
C ARG A 166 1.21 -34.37 12.90
N ILE A 167 1.24 -35.46 12.16
CA ILE A 167 1.77 -35.52 10.80
C ILE A 167 0.58 -35.80 9.87
N ARG A 168 0.54 -35.15 8.70
CA ARG A 168 -0.44 -35.39 7.65
C ARG A 168 0.30 -35.48 6.33
N VAL A 169 -0.14 -36.41 5.48
CA VAL A 169 0.25 -36.46 4.08
C VAL A 169 -0.87 -35.77 3.30
N GLU A 170 -0.53 -34.76 2.51
CA GLU A 170 -1.48 -34.07 1.64
C GLU A 170 -1.18 -34.47 0.19
N ASP A 171 -2.06 -35.29 -0.40
CA ASP A 171 -2.04 -35.55 -1.84
C ASP A 171 -2.66 -34.33 -2.55
N LYS A 172 -1.82 -33.56 -3.25
CA LYS A 172 -2.26 -32.42 -4.07
C LYS A 172 -2.02 -32.71 -5.53
N MET A 173 -3.05 -32.50 -6.35
CA MET A 173 -2.88 -32.38 -7.79
C MET A 173 -2.65 -30.91 -8.16
N THR A 174 -1.81 -30.67 -9.17
CA THR A 174 -1.63 -29.33 -9.69
C THR A 174 -2.91 -28.87 -10.38
N GLU A 175 -3.35 -27.65 -10.09
CA GLU A 175 -4.45 -27.05 -10.81
C GLU A 175 -3.93 -26.46 -12.13
N PRO A 176 -4.70 -26.57 -13.23
CA PRO A 176 -4.38 -25.85 -14.46
C PRO A 176 -4.36 -24.33 -14.17
N PRO A 177 -3.51 -23.57 -14.87
CA PRO A 177 -3.42 -22.12 -14.66
C PRO A 177 -4.79 -21.46 -14.83
N ALA A 178 -5.09 -20.48 -13.98
CA ALA A 178 -6.31 -19.71 -14.07
C ALA A 178 -6.46 -19.12 -15.49
N ARG A 179 -7.67 -19.22 -16.07
CA ARG A 179 -7.95 -18.59 -17.37
C ARG A 179 -7.65 -17.11 -17.29
N PHE A 180 -7.00 -16.56 -18.31
CA PHE A 180 -6.82 -15.13 -18.46
C PHE A 180 -8.17 -14.42 -18.35
N GLN A 181 -8.38 -13.72 -17.24
CA GLN A 181 -9.41 -12.70 -17.11
C GLN A 181 -8.72 -11.38 -17.41
N LYS A 182 -9.24 -10.61 -18.38
CA LYS A 182 -8.76 -9.24 -18.61
C LYS A 182 -8.85 -8.48 -17.29
N PRO A 183 -7.76 -7.87 -16.78
CA PRO A 183 -7.89 -6.94 -15.67
C PRO A 183 -8.85 -5.83 -16.11
N ILE A 184 -9.88 -5.60 -15.30
CA ILE A 184 -10.94 -4.62 -15.57
C ILE A 184 -10.26 -3.27 -15.83
N SER A 185 -10.44 -2.75 -17.05
CA SER A 185 -9.84 -1.50 -17.57
C SER A 185 -10.72 -0.27 -17.27
#